data_AF-A0A966XRP9-F1
#
_entry.id   AF-A0A966XRP9-F1
#
_cell.length_a   1.000
_cell.length_b   1.000
_cell.length_c   1.000
_cell.angle_alpha   90.00
_cell.angle_beta   90.00
_cell.angle_gamma   90.00
#
_symmetry.space_group_name_H-M   'P 1'
#
loop_
_entity.id
_entity.type
_entity.pdbx_description
1 polymer ?
#
loop_
_entity_poly.entity_id
_entity_poly.type
_entity_poly.pdbx_seq_one_letter_code
_entity_poly.pdbx_strand_id
1 'polypeptide(L)'
;MVDLTSPAKLDIAAAEMLQRYQCPTPFHAVRTWFLGSIVSPAMHTSPTDAVGQLWGGALPSFESTQAANAFDAALVGGLWSRLTAHQNASKPFDLLAVPAPANDAGVRHLVSVRGQEIDGYIKGLFGGLEQVVLPAAADQCLKLLAELRSMLGEVLTLLDGPDKPTDAKAFGELLENVGRLSAIMQSEINKASLVCVRARARPAD
;
A
#
# COMPACT_ATOMS: atom_id res chain seq x y z
N MET A 1 -25.57 15.75 3.57
CA MET A 1 -24.33 16.11 2.86
C MET A 1 -23.18 15.65 3.74
N VAL A 2 -22.51 14.55 3.41
CA VAL A 2 -21.40 14.02 4.22
C VAL A 2 -20.23 15.00 4.09
N ASP A 3 -19.74 15.51 5.22
CA ASP A 3 -18.55 16.36 5.25
C ASP A 3 -17.31 15.52 4.95
N LEU A 4 -16.83 15.59 3.70
CA LEU A 4 -15.73 14.80 3.12
C LEU A 4 -14.33 15.42 3.37
N THR A 5 -14.16 16.29 4.36
CA THR A 5 -12.93 17.11 4.46
C THR A 5 -11.77 16.47 5.25
N SER A 6 -12.00 15.40 6.02
CA SER A 6 -10.90 14.74 6.78
C SER A 6 -10.36 13.49 6.07
N PRO A 7 -9.03 13.25 6.10
CA PRO A 7 -8.41 12.07 5.46
C PRO A 7 -9.03 10.74 5.91
N ALA A 8 -9.38 10.61 7.19
CA ALA A 8 -10.00 9.41 7.73
C ALA A 8 -11.38 9.12 7.11
N LYS A 9 -12.20 10.15 6.86
CA LYS A 9 -13.52 9.98 6.22
C LYS A 9 -13.39 9.57 4.76
N LEU A 10 -12.41 10.12 4.05
CA LEU A 10 -12.11 9.72 2.67
C LEU A 10 -11.64 8.26 2.60
N ASP A 11 -10.86 7.81 3.59
CA ASP A 11 -10.41 6.42 3.70
C ASP A 11 -11.56 5.46 3.98
N ILE A 12 -12.48 5.84 4.86
CA ILE A 12 -13.70 5.07 5.10
C ILE A 12 -14.54 4.97 3.82
N ALA A 13 -14.80 6.09 3.14
CA ALA A 13 -15.57 6.10 1.90
C ALA A 13 -14.93 5.24 0.80
N ALA A 14 -13.60 5.30 0.66
CA ALA A 14 -12.87 4.45 -0.28
C ALA A 14 -12.98 2.97 0.11
N ALA A 15 -12.77 2.62 1.38
CA ALA A 15 -12.89 1.24 1.86
C ALA A 15 -14.31 0.68 1.66
N GLU A 16 -15.35 1.47 1.92
CA GLU A 16 -16.75 1.13 1.67
C GLU A 16 -17.02 0.89 0.18
N MET A 17 -16.45 1.71 -0.71
CA MET A 17 -16.58 1.50 -2.16
C MET A 17 -15.87 0.22 -2.61
N LEU A 18 -14.64 -0.03 -2.13
CA LEU A 18 -13.92 -1.25 -2.44
C LEU A 18 -14.70 -2.49 -1.98
N GLN A 19 -15.31 -2.44 -0.80
CA GLN A 19 -16.15 -3.53 -0.29
C GLN A 19 -17.43 -3.69 -1.11
N ARG A 20 -18.14 -2.60 -1.41
CA ARG A 20 -19.39 -2.63 -2.19
C ARG A 20 -19.19 -3.29 -3.55
N TYR A 21 -18.08 -3.00 -4.21
CA TYR A 21 -17.75 -3.56 -5.52
C TYR A 21 -16.83 -4.78 -5.44
N GLN A 22 -16.78 -5.45 -4.28
CA GLN A 22 -16.10 -6.73 -4.08
C GLN A 22 -14.64 -6.73 -4.58
N CYS A 23 -13.91 -5.64 -4.32
CA CYS A 23 -12.50 -5.55 -4.67
C CYS A 23 -11.74 -6.72 -4.00
N PRO A 24 -10.96 -7.51 -4.75
CA PRO A 24 -10.20 -8.63 -4.20
C PRO A 24 -9.00 -8.17 -3.35
N THR A 25 -8.61 -6.90 -3.48
CA THR A 25 -7.45 -6.33 -2.79
C THR A 25 -7.91 -5.57 -1.55
N PRO A 26 -7.34 -5.86 -0.36
CA PRO A 26 -7.74 -5.16 0.87
C PRO A 26 -7.27 -3.70 0.88
N PHE A 27 -7.98 -2.87 1.62
CA PHE A 27 -7.81 -1.41 1.58
C PHE A 27 -6.36 -0.93 1.83
N HIS A 28 -5.63 -1.49 2.80
CA HIS A 28 -4.23 -1.13 3.07
C HIS A 28 -3.30 -1.41 1.86
N ALA A 29 -3.54 -2.50 1.15
CA ALA A 29 -2.82 -2.84 -0.07
C ALA A 29 -3.22 -1.90 -1.22
N VAL A 30 -4.49 -1.49 -1.31
CA VAL A 30 -4.93 -0.49 -2.30
C VAL A 30 -4.24 0.87 -2.06
N ARG A 31 -4.13 1.32 -0.80
CA ARG A 31 -3.44 2.59 -0.46
C ARG A 31 -2.00 2.62 -0.99
N THR A 32 -1.27 1.53 -0.75
CA THR A 32 0.13 1.40 -1.15
C THR A 32 0.28 1.15 -2.65
N TRP A 33 -0.65 0.41 -3.27
CA TRP A 33 -0.72 0.29 -4.73
C TRP A 33 -0.90 1.64 -5.39
N PHE A 34 -1.89 2.42 -4.98
CA PHE A 34 -2.10 3.76 -5.54
C PHE A 34 -0.89 4.66 -5.33
N LEU A 35 -0.28 4.64 -4.14
CA LEU A 35 0.97 5.35 -3.90
C LEU A 35 2.06 4.94 -4.91
N GLY A 36 2.29 3.63 -5.09
CA GLY A 36 3.24 3.10 -6.06
C GLY A 36 2.97 3.62 -7.48
N SER A 37 1.72 3.56 -7.94
CA SER A 37 1.33 4.04 -9.27
C SER A 37 1.52 5.55 -9.43
N ILE A 38 1.18 6.33 -8.40
CA ILE A 38 1.37 7.79 -8.38
C ILE A 38 2.85 8.17 -8.51
N VAL A 39 3.73 7.44 -7.82
CA VAL A 39 5.16 7.78 -7.72
C VAL A 39 6.01 7.06 -8.77
N SER A 40 5.42 6.19 -9.58
CA SER A 40 6.12 5.43 -10.62
C SER A 40 6.95 6.36 -11.52
N PRO A 41 8.21 6.00 -11.81
CA PRO A 41 9.05 6.76 -12.74
C PRO A 41 8.69 6.49 -14.22
N ALA A 42 7.89 5.47 -14.51
CA ALA A 42 7.34 5.24 -15.85
C ALA A 42 6.29 6.31 -16.23
N MET A 43 6.04 6.49 -17.53
CA MET A 43 5.05 7.45 -18.03
C MET A 43 3.67 7.25 -17.38
N HIS A 44 2.94 8.35 -17.19
CA HIS A 44 1.76 8.44 -16.33
C HIS A 44 0.70 7.37 -16.60
N THR A 45 0.47 6.48 -15.62
CA THR A 45 -0.76 5.69 -15.55
C THR A 45 -1.93 6.63 -15.26
N SER A 46 -3.01 6.54 -16.04
CA SER A 46 -4.25 7.25 -15.71
C SER A 46 -4.75 6.78 -14.34
N PRO A 47 -5.24 7.67 -13.47
CA PRO A 47 -5.85 7.27 -12.20
C PRO A 47 -6.96 6.23 -12.39
N THR A 48 -7.77 6.39 -13.44
CA THR A 48 -8.86 5.44 -13.78
C THR A 48 -8.32 4.07 -14.17
N ASP A 49 -7.21 4.02 -14.92
CA ASP A 49 -6.59 2.75 -15.31
C ASP A 49 -6.02 2.03 -14.08
N ALA A 50 -5.32 2.77 -13.21
CA ALA A 50 -4.79 2.22 -11.96
C ALA A 50 -5.90 1.69 -11.04
N VAL A 51 -7.04 2.38 -10.97
CA VAL A 51 -8.23 1.89 -10.26
C VAL A 51 -8.78 0.62 -10.94
N GLY A 52 -8.88 0.58 -12.26
CA GLY A 52 -9.34 -0.59 -13.02
C GLY A 52 -8.46 -1.83 -12.82
N GLN A 53 -7.16 -1.67 -12.60
CA GLN A 53 -6.26 -2.78 -12.29
C GLN A 53 -6.63 -3.55 -11.01
N LEU A 54 -7.34 -2.92 -10.06
CA LEU A 54 -7.84 -3.62 -8.88
C LEU A 54 -8.85 -4.74 -9.22
N TRP A 55 -9.49 -4.66 -10.39
CA TRP A 55 -10.44 -5.65 -10.92
C TRP A 55 -9.93 -6.30 -12.22
N GLY A 56 -8.62 -6.38 -12.41
CA GLY A 56 -8.03 -7.06 -13.57
C GLY A 56 -8.03 -6.23 -14.86
N GLY A 57 -8.11 -4.90 -14.74
CA GLY A 57 -7.94 -3.96 -15.85
C GLY A 57 -9.22 -3.31 -16.34
N ALA A 58 -10.38 -3.64 -15.76
CA ALA A 58 -11.66 -3.01 -16.08
C ALA A 58 -12.39 -2.61 -14.79
N LEU A 59 -13.08 -1.46 -14.81
CA LEU A 59 -13.92 -1.04 -13.70
C LEU A 59 -15.11 -1.98 -13.51
N PRO A 60 -15.64 -2.11 -12.27
CA PRO A 60 -16.85 -2.89 -12.02
C PRO A 60 -18.07 -2.29 -12.73
N SER A 61 -19.09 -3.11 -12.95
CA SER A 61 -20.37 -2.63 -13.47
C SER A 61 -21.10 -1.75 -12.45
N PHE A 62 -21.61 -0.61 -12.90
CA PHE A 62 -22.36 0.33 -12.06
C PHE A 62 -23.86 0.25 -12.35
N GLU A 63 -24.67 0.27 -11.29
CA GLU A 63 -26.14 0.22 -11.38
C GLU A 63 -26.75 1.52 -11.96
N SER A 64 -26.00 2.62 -11.93
CA SER A 64 -26.40 3.92 -12.46
C SER A 64 -25.20 4.85 -12.64
N THR A 65 -25.39 5.96 -13.38
CA THR A 65 -24.42 7.06 -13.44
C THR A 65 -24.13 7.65 -12.05
N GLN A 66 -25.11 7.70 -11.16
CA GLN A 66 -24.89 8.20 -9.80
C GLN A 66 -23.95 7.28 -9.01
N ALA A 67 -24.07 5.96 -9.18
CA ALA A 67 -23.18 5.00 -8.57
C ALA A 67 -21.75 5.11 -9.12
N ALA A 68 -21.60 5.28 -10.44
CA ALA A 68 -20.30 5.54 -11.07
C ALA A 68 -19.64 6.83 -10.54
N ASN A 69 -20.41 7.93 -10.44
CA ASN A 69 -19.90 9.19 -9.91
C ASN A 69 -19.49 9.08 -8.44
N ALA A 70 -20.22 8.32 -7.62
CA ALA A 70 -19.87 8.08 -6.22
C ALA A 70 -18.59 7.26 -6.09
N PHE A 71 -18.41 6.26 -6.94
CA PHE A 71 -17.19 5.46 -7.03
C PHE A 71 -15.97 6.34 -7.40
N ASP A 72 -16.09 7.14 -8.47
CA ASP A 72 -15.03 8.05 -8.90
C ASP A 72 -14.69 9.09 -7.84
N ALA A 73 -15.71 9.66 -7.18
CA ALA A 73 -15.51 10.62 -6.10
C ALA A 73 -14.73 10.01 -4.92
N ALA A 74 -15.00 8.75 -4.56
CA ALA A 74 -14.32 8.09 -3.46
C ALA A 74 -12.88 7.65 -3.81
N LEU A 75 -12.69 6.97 -4.94
CA LEU A 75 -11.40 6.37 -5.28
C LEU A 75 -10.47 7.32 -6.01
N VAL A 76 -10.95 8.06 -7.02
CA VAL A 76 -10.12 8.97 -7.81
C VAL A 76 -10.05 10.35 -7.14
N GLY A 77 -11.22 10.97 -6.91
CA GLY A 77 -11.31 12.29 -6.29
C GLY A 77 -10.92 12.31 -4.81
N GLY A 78 -11.08 11.19 -4.11
CA GLY A 78 -10.78 11.05 -2.69
C GLY A 78 -9.40 10.43 -2.47
N LEU A 79 -9.33 9.10 -2.50
CA LEU A 79 -8.15 8.34 -2.10
C LEU A 79 -6.92 8.64 -2.98
N TRP A 80 -7.04 8.52 -4.30
CA TRP A 80 -5.93 8.77 -5.20
C TRP A 80 -5.44 10.22 -5.07
N SER A 81 -6.35 11.18 -5.20
CA SER A 81 -6.02 12.61 -5.15
C SER A 81 -5.31 12.99 -3.85
N ARG A 82 -5.73 12.49 -2.68
CA ARG A 82 -5.02 12.77 -1.42
C ARG A 82 -3.63 12.15 -1.37
N LEU A 83 -3.45 10.96 -1.94
CA LEU A 83 -2.17 10.25 -1.93
C LEU A 83 -1.12 10.96 -2.80
N THR A 84 -1.55 11.76 -3.78
CA THR A 84 -0.62 12.58 -4.59
C THR A 84 0.19 13.57 -3.74
N ALA A 85 -0.29 13.94 -2.55
CA ALA A 85 0.44 14.79 -1.62
C ALA A 85 1.76 14.19 -1.15
N HIS A 86 1.88 12.85 -1.15
CA HIS A 86 3.07 12.12 -0.68
C HIS A 86 4.22 12.10 -1.69
N GLN A 87 4.04 12.71 -2.86
CA GLN A 87 5.14 13.03 -3.77
C GLN A 87 6.04 14.14 -3.20
N ASN A 88 5.59 14.84 -2.16
CA ASN A 88 6.35 15.89 -1.47
C ASN A 88 7.03 15.34 -0.21
N ALA A 89 8.34 15.59 -0.08
CA ALA A 89 9.13 15.17 1.07
C ALA A 89 8.64 15.74 2.41
N SER A 90 7.91 16.86 2.42
CA SER A 90 7.32 17.42 3.65
C SER A 90 6.03 16.72 4.09
N LYS A 91 5.51 15.79 3.30
CA LYS A 91 4.28 15.04 3.56
C LYS A 91 4.52 13.54 3.37
N PRO A 92 5.35 12.90 4.23
CA PRO A 92 5.61 11.46 4.11
C PRO A 92 4.31 10.66 4.19
N PHE A 93 4.30 9.50 3.55
CA PHE A 93 3.25 8.50 3.65
C PHE A 93 3.40 7.68 4.92
N ASP A 94 2.27 7.43 5.59
CA ASP A 94 2.17 6.55 6.74
C ASP A 94 1.46 5.24 6.39
N LEU A 95 2.04 4.12 6.82
CA LEU A 95 1.41 2.81 6.76
C LEU A 95 0.12 2.81 7.58
N LEU A 96 -0.80 1.86 7.29
CA LEU A 96 -2.01 1.76 8.08
C LEU A 96 -1.65 1.39 9.54
N ALA A 97 -2.22 2.13 10.50
CA ALA A 97 -2.15 1.75 11.90
C ALA A 97 -3.02 0.51 12.12
N VAL A 98 -2.41 -0.59 12.56
CA VAL A 98 -3.07 -1.88 12.75
C VAL A 98 -2.99 -2.23 14.24
N PRO A 99 -4.12 -2.27 14.96
CA PRO A 99 -4.15 -2.81 16.31
C PRO A 99 -3.79 -4.30 16.29
N ALA A 100 -2.75 -4.67 17.04
CA ALA A 100 -2.28 -6.05 17.13
C ALA A 100 -2.20 -6.47 18.61
N PRO A 101 -3.14 -7.27 19.11
CA PRO A 101 -3.03 -7.83 20.46
C PRO A 101 -1.83 -8.79 20.54
N ALA A 102 -1.21 -8.90 21.73
CA ALA A 102 -0.06 -9.78 21.98
C ALA A 102 -0.47 -11.27 22.02
N ASN A 103 -0.89 -11.80 20.87
CA ASN A 103 -1.26 -13.19 20.63
C ASN A 103 -0.99 -13.57 19.16
N ASP A 104 -1.14 -14.86 18.84
CA ASP A 104 -0.91 -15.41 17.50
C ASP A 104 -1.69 -14.64 16.42
N ALA A 105 -2.99 -14.43 16.61
CA ALA A 105 -3.84 -13.75 15.65
C ALA A 105 -3.39 -12.31 15.37
N GLY A 106 -2.96 -11.58 16.41
CA GLY A 106 -2.45 -10.21 16.28
C GLY A 106 -1.16 -10.14 15.46
N VAL A 107 -0.21 -11.05 15.70
CA VAL A 107 1.03 -11.11 14.92
C VAL A 107 0.73 -11.47 13.47
N ARG A 108 -0.04 -12.53 13.22
CA ARG A 108 -0.40 -12.95 11.85
C ARG A 108 -1.09 -11.84 11.09
N HIS A 109 -2.01 -11.13 11.73
CA HIS A 109 -2.73 -10.03 11.10
C HIS A 109 -1.77 -8.89 10.72
N LEU A 110 -0.94 -8.42 11.65
CA LEU A 110 0.02 -7.35 11.38
C LEU A 110 1.00 -7.74 10.26
N VAL A 111 1.57 -8.94 10.33
CA VAL A 111 2.52 -9.46 9.34
C VAL A 111 1.88 -9.57 7.95
N SER A 112 0.66 -10.09 7.88
CA SER A 112 -0.10 -10.19 6.62
C SER A 112 -0.37 -8.82 6.02
N VAL A 113 -0.82 -7.86 6.84
CA VAL A 113 -1.07 -6.47 6.38
C VAL A 113 0.20 -5.86 5.81
N ARG A 114 1.34 -5.96 6.51
CA ARG A 114 2.62 -5.40 6.06
C ARG A 114 3.12 -6.05 4.78
N GLY A 115 3.01 -7.38 4.66
CA GLY A 115 3.37 -8.09 3.43
C GLY A 115 2.52 -7.61 2.24
N GLN A 116 1.21 -7.47 2.45
CA GLN A 116 0.28 -6.99 1.42
C GLN A 116 0.50 -5.50 1.06
N GLU A 117 0.92 -4.66 1.99
CA GLU A 117 1.32 -3.28 1.73
C GLU A 117 2.61 -3.19 0.88
N ILE A 118 3.60 -4.05 1.14
CA ILE A 118 4.80 -4.14 0.28
C ILE A 118 4.40 -4.58 -1.13
N ASP A 119 3.62 -5.65 -1.22
CA ASP A 119 3.17 -6.23 -2.49
C ASP A 119 2.35 -5.20 -3.29
N GLY A 120 1.47 -4.46 -2.61
CA GLY A 120 0.70 -3.35 -3.19
C GLY A 120 1.61 -2.26 -3.76
N TYR A 121 2.53 -1.73 -2.95
CA TYR A 121 3.47 -0.69 -3.39
C TYR A 121 4.27 -1.08 -4.63
N ILE A 122 4.85 -2.29 -4.63
CA ILE A 122 5.66 -2.79 -5.76
C ILE A 122 4.78 -2.96 -7.02
N LYS A 123 3.61 -3.59 -6.90
CA LYS A 123 2.66 -3.73 -8.03
C LYS A 123 2.29 -2.36 -8.63
N GLY A 124 1.98 -1.41 -7.76
CA GLY A 124 1.64 -0.05 -8.16
C GLY A 124 2.78 0.64 -8.91
N LEU A 125 4.00 0.54 -8.38
CA LEU A 125 5.19 1.15 -8.95
C LEU A 125 5.50 0.63 -10.36
N PHE A 126 5.26 -0.66 -10.60
CA PHE A 126 5.47 -1.29 -11.90
C PHE A 126 4.32 -1.04 -12.88
N GLY A 127 3.10 -0.79 -12.39
CA GLY A 127 1.97 -0.39 -13.23
C GLY A 127 1.59 -1.40 -14.31
N GLY A 128 1.84 -2.70 -14.08
CA GLY A 128 1.61 -3.77 -15.06
C GLY A 128 2.74 -4.00 -16.05
N LEU A 129 3.84 -3.23 -15.97
CA LEU A 129 5.04 -3.47 -16.74
C LEU A 129 5.86 -4.63 -16.14
N GLU A 130 6.44 -5.48 -16.99
CA GLU A 130 7.38 -6.51 -16.54
C GLU A 130 8.68 -5.91 -16.01
N GLN A 131 9.08 -4.76 -16.55
CA GLN A 131 10.29 -4.03 -16.17
C GLN A 131 10.02 -2.53 -16.13
N VAL A 132 10.59 -1.87 -15.13
CA VAL A 132 10.65 -0.41 -15.02
C VAL A 132 12.10 -0.01 -14.83
N VAL A 133 12.55 1.00 -15.56
CA VAL A 133 13.87 1.61 -15.34
C VAL A 133 13.81 2.39 -14.04
N LEU A 134 14.39 1.83 -12.99
CA LEU A 134 14.45 2.46 -11.68
C LEU A 134 15.78 3.19 -11.49
N PRO A 135 15.77 4.38 -10.86
CA PRO A 135 17.00 4.96 -10.34
C PRO A 135 17.67 4.01 -9.34
N ALA A 136 19.00 3.95 -9.33
CA ALA A 136 19.76 3.00 -8.50
C ALA A 136 19.37 3.08 -7.00
N ALA A 137 19.10 4.28 -6.48
CA ALA A 137 18.65 4.43 -5.10
C ALA A 137 17.26 3.84 -4.84
N ALA A 138 16.34 3.90 -5.80
CA ALA A 138 15.03 3.26 -5.69
C ALA A 138 15.16 1.73 -5.80
N ASP A 139 15.99 1.23 -6.72
CA ASP A 139 16.29 -0.20 -6.83
C ASP A 139 16.82 -0.80 -5.50
N GLN A 140 17.72 -0.09 -4.82
CA GLN A 140 18.19 -0.48 -3.48
C GLN A 140 17.06 -0.53 -2.45
N CYS A 141 16.17 0.47 -2.44
CA CYS A 141 15.01 0.46 -1.56
C CYS A 141 14.10 -0.75 -1.84
N LEU A 142 13.89 -1.11 -3.11
CA LEU A 142 13.06 -2.25 -3.49
C LEU A 142 13.67 -3.59 -3.07
N LYS A 143 15.00 -3.73 -3.17
CA LYS A 143 15.71 -4.92 -2.65
C LYS A 143 15.49 -5.08 -1.15
N LEU A 144 15.61 -4.00 -0.38
CA LEU A 144 15.31 -4.02 1.05
C LEU A 144 13.84 -4.36 1.34
N LEU A 145 12.90 -3.81 0.55
CA LEU A 145 11.49 -4.18 0.68
C LEU A 145 11.23 -5.66 0.38
N ALA A 146 11.93 -6.24 -0.59
CA ALA A 146 11.85 -7.67 -0.88
C ALA A 146 12.43 -8.53 0.26
N GLU A 147 13.54 -8.12 0.87
CA GLU A 147 14.11 -8.77 2.05
C GLU A 147 13.14 -8.70 3.24
N LEU A 148 12.57 -7.52 3.53
CA LEU A 148 11.56 -7.35 4.57
C LEU A 148 10.33 -8.23 4.30
N ARG A 149 9.90 -8.34 3.03
CA ARG A 149 8.80 -9.21 2.63
C ARG A 149 9.09 -10.68 2.89
N SER A 150 10.33 -11.11 2.71
CA SER A 150 10.80 -12.47 3.07
C SER A 150 10.78 -12.67 4.58
N MET A 151 11.36 -11.75 5.35
CA MET A 151 11.37 -11.81 6.82
C MET A 151 9.96 -11.90 7.41
N LEU A 152 9.02 -11.14 6.87
CA LEU A 152 7.61 -11.23 7.26
C LEU A 152 7.01 -12.62 6.96
N GLY A 153 7.37 -13.23 5.82
CA GLY A 153 6.98 -14.61 5.51
C GLY A 153 7.57 -15.62 6.51
N GLU A 154 8.83 -15.46 6.89
CA GLU A 154 9.50 -16.30 7.88
C GLU A 154 8.85 -16.20 9.27
N VAL A 155 8.33 -15.02 9.65
CA VAL A 155 7.54 -14.89 10.89
C VAL A 155 6.29 -15.76 10.83
N LEU A 156 5.59 -15.85 9.69
CA LEU A 156 4.44 -16.75 9.57
C LEU A 156 4.86 -18.22 9.68
N THR A 157 5.99 -18.59 9.07
CA THR A 157 6.56 -19.94 9.21
C THR A 157 6.91 -20.27 10.66
N LEU A 158 7.49 -19.32 11.41
CA LEU A 158 7.75 -19.47 12.84
C LEU A 158 6.46 -19.77 13.61
N LEU A 159 5.37 -19.06 13.32
CA LEU A 159 4.08 -19.24 14.01
C LEU A 159 3.41 -20.60 13.70
N ASP A 160 3.73 -21.20 12.56
CA ASP A 160 3.28 -22.55 12.19
C ASP A 160 4.20 -23.65 12.74
N GLY A 161 5.37 -23.28 13.26
CA GLY A 161 6.41 -24.20 13.72
C GLY A 161 6.30 -24.64 15.19
N PRO A 162 7.14 -25.62 15.59
CA PRO A 162 7.21 -26.08 16.97
C PRO A 162 7.76 -25.01 17.94
N ASP A 163 8.59 -24.09 17.43
CA ASP A 163 9.22 -23.01 18.20
C ASP A 163 8.37 -21.74 18.28
N LYS A 164 7.08 -21.82 17.95
CA LYS A 164 6.17 -20.67 18.02
C LYS A 164 6.07 -20.11 19.45
N PRO A 165 5.87 -18.79 19.61
CA PRO A 165 5.63 -18.19 20.92
C PRO A 165 4.46 -18.87 21.66
N THR A 166 4.62 -19.10 22.96
CA THR A 166 3.63 -19.80 23.79
C THR A 166 2.90 -18.90 24.78
N ASP A 167 3.38 -17.67 25.00
CA ASP A 167 2.79 -16.72 25.94
C ASP A 167 2.76 -15.29 25.40
N ALA A 168 1.98 -14.44 26.07
CA ALA A 168 1.75 -13.05 25.67
C ALA A 168 3.04 -12.21 25.67
N LYS A 169 4.04 -12.53 26.51
CA LYS A 169 5.30 -11.80 26.55
C LYS A 169 6.10 -12.07 25.28
N ALA A 170 6.25 -13.34 24.91
CA ALA A 170 6.94 -13.73 23.67
C ALA A 170 6.22 -13.19 22.41
N PHE A 171 4.88 -13.18 22.39
CA PHE A 171 4.13 -12.50 21.32
C PHE A 171 4.37 -10.99 21.31
N GLY A 172 4.45 -10.34 22.48
CA GLY A 172 4.77 -8.92 22.59
C GLY A 172 6.14 -8.58 21.99
N GLU A 173 7.17 -9.36 22.34
CA GLU A 173 8.53 -9.20 21.78
C GLU A 173 8.54 -9.37 20.26
N LEU A 174 7.80 -10.35 19.73
CA LEU A 174 7.65 -10.55 18.29
C LEU A 174 6.93 -9.37 17.61
N LEU A 175 5.87 -8.83 18.23
CA LEU A 175 5.18 -7.63 17.72
C LEU A 175 6.10 -6.40 17.69
N GLU A 176 6.95 -6.21 18.70
CA GLU A 176 7.94 -5.13 18.70
C GLU A 176 8.94 -5.30 17.55
N ASN A 177 9.39 -6.52 17.27
CA ASN A 177 10.25 -6.82 16.14
C ASN A 177 9.56 -6.46 14.80
N VAL A 178 8.32 -6.92 14.60
CA VAL A 178 7.51 -6.59 13.41
C VAL A 178 7.24 -5.09 13.30
N GLY A 179 7.07 -4.40 14.44
CA GLY A 179 6.93 -2.95 14.50
C GLY A 179 8.19 -2.22 14.01
N ARG A 180 9.39 -2.69 14.36
CA ARG A 180 10.65 -2.16 13.83
C ARG A 180 10.79 -2.42 12.33
N LEU A 181 10.44 -3.61 11.85
CA LEU A 181 10.42 -3.90 10.41
C LEU A 181 9.43 -2.98 9.67
N SER A 182 8.27 -2.70 10.26
CA SER A 182 7.28 -1.77 9.70
C SER A 182 7.82 -0.34 9.57
N ALA A 183 8.59 0.12 10.55
CA ALA A 183 9.21 1.45 10.50
C ALA A 183 10.26 1.55 9.38
N ILE A 184 11.09 0.51 9.19
CA ILE A 184 12.06 0.44 8.09
C ILE A 184 11.32 0.43 6.75
N MET A 185 10.29 -0.43 6.61
CA MET A 185 9.45 -0.51 5.42
C MET A 185 8.86 0.86 5.04
N GLN A 186 8.28 1.59 6.00
CA GLN A 186 7.74 2.93 5.76
C GLN A 186 8.81 3.90 5.27
N SER A 187 10.02 3.86 5.87
CA SER A 187 11.14 4.69 5.46
C SER A 187 11.56 4.41 4.01
N GLU A 188 11.72 3.14 3.65
CA GLU A 188 12.14 2.74 2.30
C GLU A 188 11.06 3.04 1.25
N ILE A 189 9.76 2.86 1.55
CA ILE A 189 8.66 3.28 0.66
C ILE A 189 8.72 4.79 0.39
N ASN A 190 8.89 5.61 1.43
CA ASN A 190 8.97 7.06 1.28
C ASN A 190 10.21 7.47 0.47
N LYS A 191 11.36 6.86 0.75
CA LYS A 191 12.61 7.13 0.04
C LYS A 191 12.52 6.76 -1.44
N ALA A 192 12.07 5.54 -1.76
CA ALA A 192 11.85 5.09 -3.13
C ALA A 192 10.90 6.02 -3.88
N SER A 193 9.79 6.40 -3.25
CA SER A 193 8.78 7.31 -3.81
C SER A 193 9.38 8.65 -4.23
N LEU A 194 10.15 9.30 -3.34
CA LEU A 194 10.76 10.59 -3.64
C LEU A 194 11.83 10.49 -4.73
N VAL A 195 12.61 9.41 -4.75
CA VAL A 195 13.61 9.17 -5.79
C VAL A 195 12.95 9.00 -7.16
N CYS A 196 11.89 8.18 -7.25
CA CYS A 196 11.16 7.96 -8.50
C CYS A 196 10.47 9.24 -9.00
N VAL A 197 9.83 10.00 -8.10
CA VAL A 197 9.22 11.31 -8.44
C VAL A 197 10.26 12.28 -9.01
N ARG A 198 11.46 12.35 -8.42
CA ARG A 198 12.54 13.21 -8.92
C ARG A 198 13.08 12.76 -10.27
N ALA A 199 13.21 11.45 -10.48
CA ALA A 199 13.67 10.90 -11.75
C ALA A 199 12.69 11.23 -12.87
N ARG A 200 11.38 11.12 -12.62
CA ARG A 200 10.34 11.50 -13.59
C ARG A 200 10.38 12.99 -13.96
N ALA A 201 10.79 13.86 -13.04
CA ALA A 201 10.87 15.31 -13.27
C ALA A 201 12.11 15.74 -14.09
N ARG A 202 13.07 14.82 -14.32
CA ARG A 202 14.25 15.08 -15.16
C ARG A 202 14.08 14.30 -16.47
N PRO A 203 14.01 14.97 -17.64
CA PRO A 203 14.11 14.24 -18.89
C PRO A 203 15.42 13.46 -18.93
N ALA A 204 15.41 12.26 -19.52
CA ALA A 204 16.64 11.54 -19.82
C ALA A 204 17.50 12.42 -20.74
N ASP A 205 18.76 12.65 -20.36
CA ASP A 205 19.77 13.28 -21.22
C ASP A 205 20.05 12.41 -22.45
#